data_AF-A0A0G1XHX5-F1
#
_entry.id   AF-A0A0G1XHX5-F1
#
_cell.length_a   1.000
_cell.length_b   1.000
_cell.length_c   1.000
_cell.angle_alpha   90.00
_cell.angle_beta   90.00
_cell.angle_gamma   90.00
#
_symmetry.space_group_name_H-M   'P 1'
#
loop_
_entity.id
_entity.type
_entity.pdbx_description
1 polymer ?
#
loop_
_entity_poly.entity_id
_entity_poly.type
_entity_poly.pdbx_seq_one_letter_code
_entity_poly.pdbx_strand_id
1 'polypeptide(L)'
;MAFMREQLKKALAGALQKAGISVAGEQIIIEHTNDLKNGDYATGVALAYAKQAGRSSRALAEEVVAALGRSPTGETLGAVDGISKIEIAGPGFINFYLASNALTSSINAATEDEKWGSNKSLDGKKIMVEYTDPNPFKEFHIGHLMSNAIGESISRLLQFSGAEVKRANYQGDVGPHVAKTIWAVKNSKVPGGSWGDAYIVGNKAYETDEMAKKEIDEINALVYSRADSAVNAIYDEGREASLKHFEKIYEILGTKFDHYFFESETARKGMAIVKAHPEVFESSDGAVVYKGEKVGLHTRVFITSKGLPTYETKELGLAELKAKTWSFDESITVTAHEQADYFQVVLAAMYARDDEIRRRKDVVTHRQRGDRGIPHW
;
A
#
# COMPACT_ATOMS: atom_id res chain seq x y z
N MET A 1 -9.89 24.76 -3.74
CA MET A 1 -10.08 23.88 -4.92
C MET A 1 -11.02 22.69 -4.67
N ALA A 2 -10.82 21.85 -3.63
CA ALA A 2 -11.78 20.77 -3.29
C ALA A 2 -13.23 21.30 -3.12
N PHE A 3 -13.35 22.50 -2.56
CA PHE A 3 -14.63 23.21 -2.41
C PHE A 3 -15.32 23.53 -3.75
N MET A 4 -14.58 23.90 -4.80
CA MET A 4 -15.16 24.29 -6.09
C MET A 4 -15.78 23.10 -6.82
N ARG A 5 -15.11 21.95 -6.83
CA ARG A 5 -15.65 20.72 -7.43
C ARG A 5 -16.93 20.28 -6.73
N GLU A 6 -16.96 20.30 -5.40
CA GLU A 6 -18.15 19.93 -4.63
C GLU A 6 -19.28 20.95 -4.77
N GLN A 7 -18.98 22.25 -4.83
CA GLN A 7 -19.96 23.28 -5.18
C GLN A 7 -20.57 23.06 -6.56
N LEU A 8 -19.74 22.76 -7.57
CA LEU A 8 -20.21 22.47 -8.93
C LEU A 8 -21.08 21.21 -8.96
N LYS A 9 -20.69 20.13 -8.26
CA LYS A 9 -21.51 18.92 -8.14
C LYS A 9 -22.88 19.23 -7.53
N LYS A 10 -22.91 19.98 -6.43
CA LYS A 10 -24.18 20.39 -5.77
C LYS A 10 -25.04 21.24 -6.69
N ALA A 11 -24.45 22.20 -7.40
CA ALA A 11 -25.16 23.07 -8.34
C ALA A 11 -25.73 22.26 -9.52
N LEU A 12 -24.94 21.32 -10.07
CA LEU A 12 -25.35 20.44 -11.16
C LEU A 12 -26.46 19.48 -10.74
N ALA A 13 -26.39 18.90 -9.54
CA ALA A 13 -27.46 18.06 -9.01
C ALA A 13 -28.77 18.84 -8.91
N GLY A 14 -28.73 20.08 -8.41
CA GLY A 14 -29.90 20.96 -8.36
C GLY A 14 -30.43 21.35 -9.75
N ALA A 15 -29.54 21.59 -10.72
CA ALA A 15 -29.91 21.90 -12.10
C ALA A 15 -30.58 20.69 -12.80
N LEU A 16 -30.03 19.49 -12.62
CA LEU A 16 -30.62 18.24 -13.11
C LEU A 16 -31.98 17.96 -12.46
N GLN A 17 -32.12 18.24 -11.16
CA GLN A 17 -33.40 18.05 -10.47
C GLN A 17 -34.51 18.93 -11.06
N LYS A 18 -34.20 20.19 -11.40
CA LYS A 18 -35.12 21.08 -12.13
C LYS A 18 -35.47 20.54 -13.51
N ALA A 19 -34.54 19.85 -14.15
CA ALA A 19 -34.74 19.16 -15.42
C ALA A 19 -35.51 17.82 -15.28
N GLY A 20 -35.93 17.43 -14.08
CA GLY A 20 -36.66 16.18 -13.81
C GLY A 20 -35.77 14.96 -13.61
N ILE A 21 -34.48 15.16 -13.35
CA ILE A 21 -33.47 14.10 -13.20
C ILE A 21 -32.92 14.15 -11.77
N SER A 22 -33.22 13.11 -10.97
CA SER A 22 -32.72 13.01 -9.60
C SER A 22 -31.42 12.20 -9.56
N VAL A 23 -30.30 12.86 -9.27
CA VAL A 23 -28.96 12.28 -9.20
C VAL A 23 -28.25 12.84 -7.96
N ALA A 24 -27.58 11.98 -7.20
CA ALA A 24 -26.77 12.41 -6.06
C ALA A 24 -25.49 13.11 -6.55
N GLY A 25 -25.03 14.15 -5.85
CA GLY A 25 -23.87 14.95 -6.28
C GLY A 25 -22.59 14.11 -6.43
N GLU A 26 -22.45 13.05 -5.63
CA GLU A 26 -21.34 12.10 -5.64
C GLU A 26 -21.26 11.28 -6.95
N GLN A 27 -22.40 11.12 -7.64
CA GLN A 27 -22.48 10.43 -8.94
C GLN A 27 -22.14 11.34 -10.12
N ILE A 28 -21.99 12.65 -9.89
CA ILE A 28 -21.65 13.62 -10.93
C ILE A 28 -20.13 13.67 -11.06
N ILE A 29 -19.65 13.27 -12.23
CA ILE A 29 -18.23 13.31 -12.57
C ILE A 29 -17.88 14.71 -13.09
N ILE A 30 -16.90 15.33 -12.44
CA ILE A 30 -16.30 16.59 -12.85
C ILE A 30 -14.79 16.39 -12.89
N GLU A 31 -14.19 16.72 -14.02
CA GLU A 31 -12.78 16.51 -14.29
C GLU A 31 -12.08 17.85 -14.52
N HIS A 32 -10.78 17.89 -14.30
CA HIS A 32 -9.96 18.96 -14.86
C HIS A 32 -9.82 18.74 -16.36
N THR A 33 -9.86 19.83 -17.12
CA THR A 33 -9.60 19.77 -18.56
C THR A 33 -8.11 19.51 -18.81
N ASN A 34 -7.81 18.85 -19.92
CA ASN A 34 -6.42 18.69 -20.37
C ASN A 34 -5.88 19.97 -21.02
N ASP A 35 -6.76 20.83 -21.55
CA ASP A 35 -6.43 22.11 -22.16
C ASP A 35 -7.32 23.20 -21.55
N LEU A 36 -6.69 24.18 -20.90
CA LEU A 36 -7.35 25.32 -20.23
C LEU A 36 -8.20 26.17 -21.19
N LYS A 37 -8.00 26.07 -22.51
CA LYS A 37 -8.91 26.68 -23.49
C LYS A 37 -10.34 26.17 -23.35
N ASN A 38 -10.52 24.95 -22.86
CA ASN A 38 -11.81 24.32 -22.61
C ASN A 38 -12.33 24.57 -21.18
N GLY A 39 -11.79 25.54 -20.44
CA GLY A 39 -12.15 25.81 -19.05
C GLY A 39 -11.24 25.10 -18.06
N ASP A 40 -11.45 25.35 -16.77
CA ASP A 40 -10.71 24.73 -15.68
C ASP A 40 -11.29 23.36 -15.27
N TYR A 41 -12.61 23.23 -15.43
CA TYR A 41 -13.36 22.00 -15.18
C TYR A 41 -14.30 21.68 -16.33
N ALA A 42 -14.56 20.39 -16.55
CA ALA A 42 -15.57 19.94 -17.48
C ALA A 42 -16.41 18.81 -16.89
N THR A 43 -17.64 18.69 -17.38
CA THR A 43 -18.50 17.54 -17.08
C THR A 43 -19.25 17.06 -18.32
N GLY A 44 -19.35 15.74 -18.44
CA GLY A 44 -20.19 15.06 -19.42
C GLY A 44 -21.61 14.76 -18.91
N VAL A 45 -22.06 15.43 -17.86
CA VAL A 45 -23.32 15.09 -17.15
C VAL A 45 -24.53 15.06 -18.08
N ALA A 46 -24.61 15.98 -19.05
CA ALA A 46 -25.72 15.99 -20.00
C ALA A 46 -25.67 14.78 -20.94
N LEU A 47 -24.48 14.32 -21.34
CA LEU A 47 -24.33 13.10 -22.14
C LEU A 47 -24.76 11.87 -21.34
N ALA A 48 -24.44 11.83 -20.05
CA ALA A 48 -24.77 10.71 -19.17
C ALA A 48 -26.28 10.56 -18.95
N TYR A 49 -27.01 11.67 -18.81
CA TYR A 49 -28.43 11.66 -18.41
C TYR A 49 -29.44 12.05 -19.50
N ALA A 50 -28.99 12.43 -20.70
CA ALA A 50 -29.87 12.80 -21.83
C ALA A 50 -30.96 11.76 -22.13
N LYS A 51 -30.58 10.47 -22.15
CA LYS A 51 -31.50 9.36 -22.43
C LYS A 51 -32.60 9.26 -21.38
N GLN A 52 -32.26 9.45 -20.10
CA GLN A 52 -33.22 9.45 -19.00
C GLN A 52 -34.17 10.65 -19.08
N ALA A 53 -33.67 11.79 -19.57
CA ALA A 53 -34.45 13.00 -19.75
C ALA A 53 -35.37 12.98 -20.99
N GLY A 54 -35.20 12.01 -21.90
CA GLY A 54 -35.89 11.99 -23.20
C GLY A 54 -35.50 13.17 -24.11
N ARG A 55 -34.29 13.73 -23.92
CA ARG A 55 -33.78 14.92 -24.61
C ARG A 55 -32.49 14.60 -25.36
N SER A 56 -32.10 15.44 -26.32
CA SER A 56 -30.74 15.37 -26.86
C SER A 56 -29.74 15.86 -25.81
N SER A 57 -28.51 15.34 -25.83
CA SER A 57 -27.45 15.74 -24.89
C SER A 57 -27.19 17.25 -24.92
N ARG A 58 -27.30 17.87 -26.09
CA ARG A 58 -27.14 19.32 -26.22
C ARG A 58 -28.31 20.09 -25.62
N ALA A 59 -29.55 19.66 -25.86
CA ALA A 59 -30.73 20.31 -25.28
C ALA A 59 -30.73 20.19 -23.74
N LEU A 60 -30.32 19.04 -23.19
CA LEU A 60 -30.18 18.88 -21.74
C LEU A 60 -29.04 19.76 -21.20
N ALA A 61 -27.91 19.89 -21.91
CA ALA A 61 -26.84 20.79 -21.50
C ALA A 61 -27.31 22.25 -21.45
N GLU A 62 -28.08 22.70 -22.45
CA GLU A 62 -28.67 24.04 -22.50
C GLU A 62 -29.62 24.29 -21.32
N GLU A 63 -30.49 23.33 -20.99
CA GLU A 63 -31.39 23.38 -19.85
C GLU A 63 -30.63 23.45 -18.51
N VAL A 64 -29.59 22.64 -18.34
CA VAL A 64 -28.74 22.63 -17.15
C VAL A 64 -28.01 23.96 -16.99
N VAL A 65 -27.38 24.49 -18.06
CA VAL A 65 -26.67 25.78 -18.04
C VAL A 65 -27.63 26.92 -17.73
N ALA A 66 -28.84 26.92 -18.30
CA ALA A 66 -29.88 27.88 -17.98
C ALA A 66 -30.31 27.80 -16.50
N ALA A 67 -30.46 26.59 -15.95
CA ALA A 67 -30.79 26.36 -14.55
C ALA A 67 -29.67 26.79 -13.57
N LEU A 68 -28.43 26.84 -14.03
CA LEU A 68 -27.26 27.43 -13.35
C LEU A 68 -27.19 28.97 -13.52
N GLY A 69 -28.25 29.62 -14.02
CA GLY A 69 -28.33 31.07 -14.18
C GLY A 69 -27.28 31.61 -15.15
N ARG A 70 -27.03 30.92 -16.26
CA ARG A 70 -26.15 31.41 -17.33
C ARG A 70 -26.83 31.23 -18.68
N SER A 71 -26.60 32.16 -19.61
CA SER A 71 -27.01 31.97 -21.00
C SER A 71 -26.26 30.78 -21.62
N PRO A 72 -26.85 30.02 -22.55
CA PRO A 72 -26.13 29.03 -23.36
C PRO A 72 -24.89 29.62 -24.09
N THR A 73 -24.87 30.93 -24.31
CA THR A 73 -23.75 31.67 -24.93
C THR A 73 -22.71 32.19 -23.92
N GLY A 74 -22.87 31.91 -22.62
CA GLY A 74 -21.89 32.23 -21.57
C GLY A 74 -22.06 33.58 -20.89
N GLU A 75 -23.10 34.35 -21.22
CA GLU A 75 -23.40 35.64 -20.56
C GLU A 75 -23.88 35.45 -19.11
N THR A 76 -23.41 36.32 -18.22
CA THR A 76 -23.53 36.19 -16.76
C THR A 76 -24.90 36.59 -16.23
N LEU A 77 -25.62 35.63 -15.64
CA LEU A 77 -26.76 35.85 -14.72
C LEU A 77 -26.55 35.09 -13.38
N GLY A 78 -25.29 35.06 -12.90
CA GLY A 78 -24.90 34.91 -11.49
C GLY A 78 -25.51 33.81 -10.58
N ALA A 79 -25.43 32.51 -10.88
CA ALA A 79 -25.85 31.48 -9.91
C ALA A 79 -24.76 30.63 -9.23
N VAL A 80 -23.55 30.50 -9.81
CA VAL A 80 -22.43 29.78 -9.16
C VAL A 80 -21.29 30.75 -8.87
N ASP A 81 -21.05 30.98 -7.58
CA ASP A 81 -19.96 31.84 -7.11
C ASP A 81 -18.59 31.29 -7.55
N GLY A 82 -17.68 32.19 -7.90
CA GLY A 82 -16.34 31.83 -8.38
C GLY A 82 -16.23 31.28 -9.80
N ILE A 83 -17.32 31.23 -10.57
CA ILE A 83 -17.32 30.88 -12.01
C ILE A 83 -17.42 32.15 -12.86
N SER A 84 -16.48 32.37 -13.77
CA SER A 84 -16.51 33.50 -14.72
C SER A 84 -17.36 33.20 -15.94
N LYS A 85 -17.25 31.97 -16.49
CA LYS A 85 -17.90 31.56 -17.73
C LYS A 85 -18.32 30.09 -17.66
N ILE A 86 -19.45 29.76 -18.29
CA ILE A 86 -19.87 28.38 -18.57
C ILE A 86 -20.09 28.27 -20.08
N GLU A 87 -19.57 27.21 -20.70
CA GLU A 87 -19.67 27.01 -22.14
C GLU A 87 -20.10 25.58 -22.47
N ILE A 88 -20.99 25.43 -23.45
CA ILE A 88 -21.38 24.11 -23.97
C ILE A 88 -20.48 23.75 -25.14
N ALA A 89 -19.69 22.71 -24.98
CA ALA A 89 -18.79 22.19 -26.01
C ALA A 89 -19.36 20.92 -26.69
N GLY A 90 -19.21 20.87 -28.02
CA GLY A 90 -19.57 19.72 -28.83
C GLY A 90 -21.00 19.20 -28.59
N PRO A 91 -21.19 17.89 -28.31
CA PRO A 91 -22.52 17.28 -28.20
C PRO A 91 -23.24 17.57 -26.88
N GLY A 92 -22.62 18.26 -25.91
CA GLY A 92 -23.22 18.53 -24.60
C GLY A 92 -22.26 18.50 -23.41
N PHE A 93 -20.95 18.64 -23.64
CA PHE A 93 -20.01 18.85 -22.53
C PHE A 93 -20.24 20.25 -21.96
N ILE A 94 -20.18 20.37 -20.64
CA ILE A 94 -20.30 21.66 -19.96
C ILE A 94 -18.94 22.00 -19.36
N ASN A 95 -18.35 23.07 -19.87
CA ASN A 95 -17.05 23.60 -19.49
C ASN A 95 -17.24 24.76 -18.52
N PHE A 96 -16.47 24.79 -17.44
CA PHE A 96 -16.49 25.83 -16.41
C PHE A 96 -15.15 26.55 -16.36
N TYR A 97 -15.19 27.87 -16.42
CA TYR A 97 -14.03 28.73 -16.27
C TYR A 97 -14.12 29.44 -14.91
N LEU A 98 -13.08 29.36 -14.11
CA LEU A 98 -13.02 30.02 -12.81
C LEU A 98 -12.87 31.53 -12.99
N ALA A 99 -13.43 32.28 -12.06
CA ALA A 99 -13.17 33.70 -11.95
C ALA A 99 -11.82 33.94 -11.25
N SER A 100 -11.07 34.95 -11.68
CA SER A 100 -9.74 35.25 -11.13
C SER A 100 -9.77 35.48 -9.62
N ASN A 101 -10.85 36.07 -9.09
CA ASN A 101 -11.02 36.25 -7.66
C ASN A 101 -11.13 34.92 -6.90
N ALA A 102 -11.74 33.88 -7.48
CA ALA A 102 -11.83 32.55 -6.86
C ALA A 102 -10.46 31.88 -6.72
N LEU A 103 -9.58 32.10 -7.70
CA LEU A 103 -8.18 31.65 -7.65
C LEU A 103 -7.40 32.43 -6.59
N THR A 104 -7.49 33.76 -6.58
CA THR A 104 -6.82 34.60 -5.59
C THR A 104 -7.26 34.24 -4.16
N SER A 105 -8.56 34.07 -3.92
CA SER A 105 -9.07 33.62 -2.61
C SER A 105 -8.52 32.24 -2.22
N SER A 106 -8.39 31.31 -3.17
CA SER A 106 -7.81 30.00 -2.90
C SER A 106 -6.32 30.08 -2.57
N ILE A 107 -5.57 30.95 -3.24
CA ILE A 107 -4.14 31.18 -2.96
C ILE A 107 -3.97 31.78 -1.56
N ASN A 108 -4.76 32.79 -1.22
CA ASN A 108 -4.69 33.43 0.10
C ASN A 108 -5.02 32.42 1.22
N ALA A 109 -6.07 31.62 1.04
CA ALA A 109 -6.40 30.57 2.00
C ALA A 109 -5.27 29.54 2.13
N ALA A 110 -4.59 29.19 1.04
CA ALA A 110 -3.43 28.29 1.06
C ALA A 110 -2.21 28.86 1.79
N THR A 111 -2.02 30.18 1.77
CA THR A 111 -0.93 30.85 2.48
C THR A 111 -1.19 31.04 3.97
N GLU A 112 -2.45 31.02 4.39
CA GLU A 112 -2.87 31.23 5.78
C GLU A 112 -3.08 29.92 6.56
N ASP A 113 -3.32 28.81 5.87
CA ASP A 113 -3.58 27.49 6.47
C ASP A 113 -2.37 26.55 6.30
N GLU A 114 -1.64 26.30 7.39
CA GLU A 114 -0.54 25.31 7.41
C GLU A 114 -0.99 23.88 7.06
N LYS A 115 -2.29 23.60 7.14
CA LYS A 115 -2.90 22.31 6.78
C LYS A 115 -3.61 22.38 5.43
N TRP A 116 -3.31 23.37 4.59
CA TRP A 116 -3.87 23.46 3.25
C TRP A 116 -3.66 22.16 2.47
N GLY A 117 -4.75 21.65 1.87
CA GLY A 117 -4.75 20.38 1.16
C GLY A 117 -5.09 19.17 2.04
N SER A 118 -5.17 19.34 3.37
CA SER A 118 -5.69 18.29 4.26
C SER A 118 -7.18 18.09 4.04
N ASN A 119 -7.66 16.90 4.38
CA ASN A 119 -9.08 16.58 4.31
C ASN A 119 -9.46 15.59 5.42
N LYS A 120 -10.74 15.22 5.48
CA LYS A 120 -11.31 14.28 6.45
C LYS A 120 -11.91 13.05 5.78
N SER A 121 -11.48 12.72 4.57
CA SER A 121 -12.05 11.59 3.82
C SER A 121 -11.78 10.24 4.49
N LEU A 122 -10.76 10.16 5.35
CA LEU A 122 -10.39 8.97 6.12
C LEU A 122 -10.61 9.16 7.62
N ASP A 123 -11.43 10.12 8.04
CA ASP A 123 -11.71 10.35 9.46
C ASP A 123 -12.32 9.10 10.10
N GLY A 124 -11.81 8.76 11.29
CA GLY A 124 -12.18 7.53 12.00
C GLY A 124 -11.61 6.23 11.43
N LYS A 125 -10.79 6.27 10.36
CA LYS A 125 -10.11 5.09 9.82
C LYS A 125 -8.80 4.82 10.55
N LYS A 126 -8.55 3.55 10.85
CA LYS A 126 -7.31 3.04 11.42
C LYS A 126 -6.57 2.22 10.38
N ILE A 127 -5.40 2.70 9.95
CA ILE A 127 -4.64 2.09 8.85
C ILE A 127 -3.22 1.73 9.32
N MET A 128 -2.83 0.46 9.18
CA MET A 128 -1.46 0.04 9.40
C MET A 128 -0.71 0.08 8.07
N VAL A 129 0.48 0.68 8.02
CA VAL A 129 1.32 0.72 6.81
C VAL A 129 2.65 0.03 7.12
N GLU A 130 2.88 -1.12 6.48
CA GLU A 130 4.11 -1.90 6.57
C GLU A 130 5.03 -1.57 5.40
N TYR A 131 6.30 -1.30 5.70
CA TYR A 131 7.30 -0.95 4.70
C TYR A 131 8.73 -1.04 5.25
N THR A 132 9.70 -0.92 4.35
CA THR A 132 11.17 -1.03 4.57
C THR A 132 11.67 -2.45 4.73
N ASP A 133 11.10 -3.19 5.69
CA ASP A 133 11.25 -4.63 5.89
C ASP A 133 12.68 -5.19 5.66
N PRO A 134 13.72 -4.62 6.31
CA PRO A 134 15.09 -5.03 6.05
C PRO A 134 15.43 -6.37 6.68
N ASN A 135 16.55 -6.90 6.24
CA ASN A 135 17.13 -8.13 6.78
C ASN A 135 18.31 -7.77 7.69
N PRO A 136 18.22 -7.97 9.02
CA PRO A 136 19.39 -7.93 9.89
C PRO A 136 20.54 -8.79 9.34
N PHE A 137 21.78 -8.47 9.72
CA PHE A 137 23.00 -9.10 9.21
C PHE A 137 23.32 -8.85 7.73
N LYS A 138 22.48 -8.08 7.00
CA LYS A 138 22.74 -7.60 5.64
C LYS A 138 22.80 -6.08 5.60
N GLU A 139 23.47 -5.56 4.58
CA GLU A 139 23.48 -4.13 4.33
C GLU A 139 22.11 -3.59 3.91
N PHE A 140 21.83 -2.37 4.35
CA PHE A 140 20.64 -1.64 3.93
C PHE A 140 20.84 -1.09 2.51
N HIS A 141 20.24 -1.72 1.51
CA HIS A 141 20.37 -1.31 0.10
C HIS A 141 19.21 -0.43 -0.40
N ILE A 142 19.36 0.08 -1.63
CA ILE A 142 18.43 0.98 -2.32
C ILE A 142 16.98 0.46 -2.42
N GLY A 143 16.79 -0.86 -2.34
CA GLY A 143 15.47 -1.48 -2.34
C GLY A 143 14.68 -1.14 -1.08
N HIS A 144 15.33 -1.26 0.09
CA HIS A 144 14.74 -0.87 1.36
C HIS A 144 14.50 0.65 1.44
N LEU A 145 15.41 1.46 0.87
CA LEU A 145 15.23 2.92 0.79
C LEU A 145 13.99 3.31 -0.02
N MET A 146 13.77 2.65 -1.16
CA MET A 146 12.59 2.87 -1.98
C MET A 146 11.29 2.51 -1.24
N SER A 147 11.23 1.34 -0.59
CA SER A 147 10.07 0.96 0.22
C SER A 147 9.85 1.93 1.37
N ASN A 148 10.94 2.38 2.02
CA ASN A 148 10.90 3.40 3.06
C ASN A 148 10.25 4.72 2.61
N ALA A 149 10.77 5.31 1.53
CA ALA A 149 10.28 6.59 1.03
C ALA A 149 8.80 6.51 0.58
N ILE A 150 8.40 5.41 -0.05
CA ILE A 150 7.01 5.21 -0.49
C ILE A 150 6.08 5.03 0.71
N GLY A 151 6.42 4.11 1.62
CA GLY A 151 5.59 3.80 2.79
C GLY A 151 5.45 4.99 3.74
N GLU A 152 6.53 5.74 3.97
CA GLU A 152 6.48 6.96 4.77
C GLU A 152 5.63 8.06 4.09
N SER A 153 5.75 8.23 2.77
CA SER A 153 4.94 9.19 2.00
C SER A 153 3.44 8.85 2.06
N ILE A 154 3.09 7.58 1.81
CA ILE A 154 1.71 7.08 1.92
C ILE A 154 1.19 7.30 3.35
N SER A 155 1.98 6.93 4.37
CA SER A 155 1.60 7.12 5.77
C SER A 155 1.27 8.58 6.10
N ARG A 156 2.08 9.52 5.64
CA ARG A 156 1.85 10.97 5.84
C ARG A 156 0.60 11.45 5.09
N LEU A 157 0.39 11.02 3.85
CA LEU A 157 -0.79 11.40 3.06
C LEU A 157 -2.10 10.88 3.68
N LEU A 158 -2.10 9.65 4.19
CA LEU A 158 -3.24 9.06 4.89
C LEU A 158 -3.53 9.82 6.20
N GLN A 159 -2.50 10.15 6.98
CA GLN A 159 -2.64 10.98 8.18
C GLN A 159 -3.17 12.38 7.84
N PHE A 160 -2.67 13.00 6.77
CA PHE A 160 -3.12 14.31 6.29
C PHE A 160 -4.55 14.30 5.75
N SER A 161 -5.09 13.11 5.43
CA SER A 161 -6.48 12.87 5.02
C SER A 161 -7.40 12.44 6.18
N GLY A 162 -6.88 12.41 7.41
CA GLY A 162 -7.65 12.20 8.64
C GLY A 162 -7.55 10.79 9.27
N ALA A 163 -6.80 9.86 8.68
CA ALA A 163 -6.65 8.52 9.25
C ALA A 163 -5.74 8.51 10.49
N GLU A 164 -6.04 7.64 11.46
CA GLU A 164 -5.07 7.19 12.45
C GLU A 164 -4.16 6.16 11.77
N VAL A 165 -2.86 6.43 11.69
CA VAL A 165 -1.91 5.56 10.97
C VAL A 165 -0.86 5.02 11.92
N LYS A 166 -0.59 3.71 11.81
CA LYS A 166 0.53 3.03 12.47
C LYS A 166 1.53 2.52 11.45
N ARG A 167 2.79 2.88 11.63
CA ARG A 167 3.92 2.44 10.80
C ARG A 167 4.45 1.12 11.34
N ALA A 168 4.49 0.11 10.49
CA ALA A 168 4.98 -1.22 10.82
C ALA A 168 6.24 -1.56 10.00
N ASN A 169 7.13 -2.36 10.58
CA ASN A 169 8.33 -2.83 9.92
C ASN A 169 8.52 -4.31 10.21
N TYR A 170 8.56 -5.13 9.16
CA TYR A 170 8.66 -6.58 9.26
C TYR A 170 10.03 -7.08 8.83
N GLN A 171 10.81 -7.53 9.80
CA GLN A 171 12.24 -7.76 9.62
C GLN A 171 12.59 -9.25 9.49
N GLY A 172 13.36 -9.57 8.45
CA GLY A 172 13.86 -10.91 8.15
C GLY A 172 15.03 -11.31 9.05
N ASP A 173 14.77 -11.47 10.35
CA ASP A 173 15.80 -11.75 11.36
C ASP A 173 16.17 -13.23 11.52
N VAL A 174 15.69 -14.11 10.63
CA VAL A 174 16.05 -15.54 10.58
C VAL A 174 16.16 -16.02 9.15
N GLY A 175 16.95 -17.08 8.93
CA GLY A 175 17.12 -17.71 7.62
C GLY A 175 18.59 -17.88 7.23
N PRO A 176 18.83 -18.40 6.01
CA PRO A 176 20.17 -18.77 5.58
C PRO A 176 21.18 -17.61 5.60
N HIS A 177 20.75 -16.37 5.40
CA HIS A 177 21.64 -15.21 5.48
C HIS A 177 22.22 -15.02 6.88
N VAL A 178 21.39 -15.17 7.91
CA VAL A 178 21.84 -15.09 9.31
C VAL A 178 22.83 -16.20 9.61
N ALA A 179 22.53 -17.43 9.18
CA ALA A 179 23.39 -18.59 9.41
C ALA A 179 24.76 -18.45 8.72
N LYS A 180 24.79 -17.95 7.48
CA LYS A 180 26.03 -17.62 6.73
C LYS A 180 26.90 -16.63 7.52
N THR A 181 26.29 -15.58 8.06
CA THR A 181 27.00 -14.57 8.85
C THR A 181 27.54 -15.16 10.16
N ILE A 182 26.73 -15.92 10.90
CA ILE A 182 27.14 -16.57 12.15
C ILE A 182 28.30 -17.54 11.89
N TRP A 183 28.24 -18.33 10.82
CA TRP A 183 29.33 -19.25 10.45
C TRP A 183 30.65 -18.53 10.23
N ALA A 184 30.63 -17.40 9.52
CA ALA A 184 31.82 -16.61 9.27
C ALA A 184 32.41 -16.04 10.58
N VAL A 185 31.57 -15.54 11.49
CA VAL A 185 31.99 -15.03 12.80
C VAL A 185 32.58 -16.16 13.67
N LYS A 186 31.90 -17.31 13.75
CA LYS A 186 32.34 -18.46 14.55
C LYS A 186 33.71 -19.01 14.09
N ASN A 187 34.01 -18.86 12.80
CA ASN A 187 35.29 -19.27 12.21
C ASN A 187 36.34 -18.15 12.16
N SER A 188 36.09 -17.01 12.80
CA SER A 188 36.97 -15.82 12.78
C SER A 188 37.27 -15.31 11.36
N LYS A 189 36.33 -15.46 10.43
CA LYS A 189 36.43 -15.07 9.02
C LYS A 189 35.64 -13.78 8.74
N VAL A 190 35.96 -12.70 9.45
CA VAL A 190 35.28 -11.40 9.34
C VAL A 190 36.27 -10.31 8.91
N PRO A 191 36.63 -10.23 7.61
CA PRO A 191 37.53 -9.19 7.13
C PRO A 191 36.87 -7.82 7.37
N GLY A 192 37.55 -6.85 7.99
CA GLY A 192 36.98 -5.53 8.27
C GLY A 192 36.10 -5.43 9.53
N GLY A 193 35.73 -6.56 10.15
CA GLY A 193 35.02 -6.59 11.44
C GLY A 193 33.53 -6.23 11.39
N SER A 194 32.92 -6.08 10.20
CA SER A 194 31.49 -5.77 10.07
C SER A 194 30.63 -7.03 9.85
N TRP A 195 29.36 -6.95 10.24
CA TRP A 195 28.38 -8.01 9.99
C TRP A 195 28.10 -8.23 8.50
N GLY A 196 28.19 -7.17 7.69
CA GLY A 196 28.06 -7.26 6.23
C GLY A 196 29.20 -8.04 5.58
N ASP A 197 30.44 -7.82 6.04
CA ASP A 197 31.61 -8.56 5.54
C ASP A 197 31.52 -10.05 5.91
N ALA A 198 31.09 -10.35 7.15
CA ALA A 198 30.83 -11.73 7.58
C ALA A 198 29.78 -12.41 6.68
N TYR A 199 28.70 -11.71 6.31
CA TYR A 199 27.70 -12.24 5.38
C TYR A 199 28.32 -12.57 4.01
N ILE A 200 29.13 -11.68 3.44
CA ILE A 200 29.77 -11.89 2.13
C ILE A 200 30.64 -13.16 2.15
N VAL A 201 31.46 -13.33 3.20
CA VAL A 201 32.32 -14.50 3.36
C VAL A 201 31.50 -15.77 3.53
N GLY A 202 30.49 -15.76 4.40
CA GLY A 202 29.60 -16.89 4.61
C GLY A 202 28.82 -17.27 3.35
N ASN A 203 28.36 -16.29 2.58
CA ASN A 203 27.66 -16.53 1.32
C ASN A 203 28.56 -17.21 0.29
N LYS A 204 29.79 -16.72 0.12
CA LYS A 204 30.77 -17.35 -0.77
C LYS A 204 31.07 -18.78 -0.34
N ALA A 205 31.31 -19.02 0.95
CA ALA A 205 31.57 -20.35 1.48
C ALA A 205 30.38 -21.31 1.22
N TYR A 206 29.15 -20.84 1.40
CA TYR A 206 27.95 -21.64 1.11
C TYR A 206 27.85 -22.11 -0.34
N GLU A 207 28.36 -21.30 -1.28
CA GLU A 207 28.32 -21.60 -2.72
C GLU A 207 29.51 -22.46 -3.18
N THR A 208 30.66 -22.36 -2.50
CA THR A 208 31.92 -22.95 -2.99
C THR A 208 32.48 -24.09 -2.13
N ASP A 209 31.97 -24.30 -0.91
CA ASP A 209 32.49 -25.28 0.05
C ASP A 209 31.36 -26.13 0.63
N GLU A 210 31.33 -27.42 0.25
CA GLU A 210 30.32 -28.38 0.67
C GLU A 210 30.33 -28.68 2.18
N MET A 211 31.48 -28.54 2.85
CA MET A 211 31.55 -28.69 4.31
C MET A 211 30.95 -27.47 4.98
N ALA A 212 31.34 -26.27 4.56
CA ALA A 212 30.76 -25.02 5.07
C ALA A 212 29.25 -24.97 4.85
N LYS A 213 28.78 -25.43 3.68
CA LYS A 213 27.34 -25.50 3.36
C LYS A 213 26.56 -26.35 4.36
N LYS A 214 27.06 -27.54 4.72
CA LYS A 214 26.44 -28.41 5.73
C LYS A 214 26.40 -27.74 7.10
N GLU A 215 27.51 -27.15 7.53
CA GLU A 215 27.59 -26.44 8.81
C GLU A 215 26.63 -25.24 8.86
N ILE A 216 26.51 -24.49 7.76
CA ILE A 216 25.58 -23.36 7.66
C ILE A 216 24.13 -23.83 7.71
N ASP A 217 23.77 -24.93 7.04
CA ASP A 217 22.43 -25.50 7.10
C ASP A 217 22.09 -25.96 8.54
N GLU A 218 23.05 -26.53 9.27
CA GLU A 218 22.91 -26.88 10.70
C GLU A 218 22.74 -25.63 11.58
N ILE A 219 23.57 -24.60 11.39
CA ILE A 219 23.45 -23.32 12.09
C ILE A 219 22.08 -22.68 11.83
N ASN A 220 21.56 -22.75 10.61
CA ASN A 220 20.24 -22.23 10.28
C ASN A 220 19.15 -22.91 11.12
N ALA A 221 19.19 -24.24 11.28
CA ALA A 221 18.26 -24.95 12.16
C ALA A 221 18.44 -24.55 13.64
N LEU A 222 19.68 -24.30 14.08
CA LEU A 222 19.98 -23.82 15.44
C LEU A 222 19.44 -22.41 15.70
N VAL A 223 19.43 -21.51 14.70
CA VAL A 223 18.83 -20.17 14.83
C VAL A 223 17.33 -20.25 15.15
N TYR A 224 16.59 -21.15 14.48
CA TYR A 224 15.15 -21.33 14.75
C TYR A 224 14.86 -22.04 16.08
N SER A 225 15.64 -23.07 16.40
CA SER A 225 15.43 -23.88 17.62
C SER A 225 16.00 -23.26 18.88
N ARG A 226 16.96 -22.33 18.74
CA ARG A 226 17.74 -21.72 19.82
C ARG A 226 18.45 -22.76 20.69
N ALA A 227 18.79 -23.93 20.15
CA ALA A 227 19.31 -25.05 20.94
C ALA A 227 20.80 -24.94 21.32
N ASP A 228 21.56 -24.05 20.67
CA ASP A 228 23.01 -23.86 20.91
C ASP A 228 23.30 -22.46 21.45
N SER A 229 23.88 -22.38 22.65
CA SER A 229 24.14 -21.11 23.34
C SER A 229 25.19 -20.24 22.65
N ALA A 230 26.16 -20.83 21.96
CA ALA A 230 27.21 -20.09 21.26
C ALA A 230 26.66 -19.45 19.97
N VAL A 231 25.83 -20.19 19.21
CA VAL A 231 25.09 -19.66 18.06
C VAL A 231 24.14 -18.55 18.50
N ASN A 232 23.41 -18.76 19.60
CA ASN A 232 22.48 -17.77 20.15
C ASN A 232 23.18 -16.47 20.55
N ALA A 233 24.37 -16.54 21.16
CA ALA A 233 25.11 -15.34 21.56
C ALA A 233 25.50 -14.48 20.35
N ILE A 234 26.05 -15.10 19.29
CA ILE A 234 26.43 -14.38 18.06
C ILE A 234 25.17 -13.82 17.36
N TYR A 235 24.09 -14.59 17.35
CA TYR A 235 22.80 -14.16 16.81
C TYR A 235 22.26 -12.93 17.55
N ASP A 236 22.17 -12.97 18.88
CA ASP A 236 21.59 -11.90 19.67
C ASP A 236 22.41 -10.60 19.53
N GLU A 237 23.74 -10.70 19.53
CA GLU A 237 24.65 -9.57 19.33
C GLU A 237 24.49 -8.95 17.92
N GLY A 238 24.53 -9.76 16.87
CA GLY A 238 24.44 -9.25 15.51
C GLY A 238 23.06 -8.71 15.14
N ARG A 239 21.99 -9.29 15.71
CA ARG A 239 20.64 -8.76 15.60
C ARG A 239 20.56 -7.39 16.27
N GLU A 240 21.00 -7.26 17.51
CA GLU A 240 21.00 -5.99 18.23
C GLU A 240 21.79 -4.90 17.50
N ALA A 241 23.00 -5.22 17.02
CA ALA A 241 23.84 -4.30 16.26
C ALA A 241 23.18 -3.84 14.95
N SER A 242 22.56 -4.77 14.21
CA SER A 242 21.85 -4.47 12.96
C SER A 242 20.65 -3.54 13.20
N LEU A 243 19.84 -3.83 14.23
CA LEU A 243 18.66 -3.02 14.57
C LEU A 243 19.07 -1.60 14.99
N LYS A 244 20.09 -1.46 15.84
CA LYS A 244 20.63 -0.14 16.22
C LYS A 244 21.16 0.64 15.01
N HIS A 245 21.73 -0.04 14.01
CA HIS A 245 22.18 0.61 12.78
C HIS A 245 20.99 1.07 11.93
N PHE A 246 19.96 0.23 11.78
CA PHE A 246 18.76 0.59 11.03
C PHE A 246 18.01 1.79 11.64
N GLU A 247 17.92 1.90 12.96
CA GLU A 247 17.29 3.07 13.61
C GLU A 247 17.97 4.40 13.23
N LYS A 248 19.30 4.41 13.12
CA LYS A 248 20.04 5.60 12.66
C LYS A 248 19.67 5.97 11.22
N ILE A 249 19.46 4.96 10.37
CA ILE A 249 19.03 5.17 8.98
C ILE A 249 17.59 5.73 8.98
N TYR A 250 16.68 5.16 9.77
CA TYR A 250 15.30 5.64 9.85
C TYR A 250 15.20 7.08 10.32
N GLU A 251 16.01 7.48 11.30
CA GLU A 251 16.12 8.86 11.75
C GLU A 251 16.54 9.80 10.61
N ILE A 252 17.57 9.44 9.83
CA ILE A 252 18.02 10.21 8.66
C ILE A 252 16.91 10.32 7.60
N LEU A 253 16.15 9.25 7.40
CA LEU A 253 15.05 9.21 6.43
C LEU A 253 13.76 9.87 6.95
N GLY A 254 13.73 10.33 8.20
CA GLY A 254 12.54 10.93 8.81
C GLY A 254 11.40 9.93 9.05
N THR A 255 11.75 8.65 9.22
CA THR A 255 10.82 7.57 9.56
C THR A 255 10.95 7.21 11.05
N LYS A 256 9.82 6.94 11.70
CA LYS A 256 9.76 6.32 13.02
C LYS A 256 8.66 5.26 13.01
N PHE A 257 9.03 4.00 13.27
CA PHE A 257 8.05 2.91 13.32
C PHE A 257 7.35 2.86 14.66
N ASP A 258 6.05 2.54 14.63
CA ASP A 258 5.25 2.27 15.83
C ASP A 258 5.40 0.80 16.27
N HIS A 259 5.56 -0.11 15.30
CA HIS A 259 5.60 -1.55 15.53
C HIS A 259 6.70 -2.22 14.71
N TYR A 260 7.41 -3.14 15.35
CA TYR A 260 8.40 -4.00 14.71
C TYR A 260 7.93 -5.45 14.83
N PHE A 261 7.95 -6.16 13.71
CA PHE A 261 7.64 -7.56 13.62
C PHE A 261 8.86 -8.32 13.11
N PHE A 262 9.01 -9.57 13.51
CA PHE A 262 10.20 -10.37 13.21
C PHE A 262 9.82 -11.74 12.69
N GLU A 263 10.49 -12.18 11.64
CA GLU A 263 10.28 -13.52 11.06
C GLU A 263 10.48 -14.65 12.08
N SER A 264 11.38 -14.47 13.07
CA SER A 264 11.57 -15.41 14.19
C SER A 264 10.28 -15.66 14.99
N GLU A 265 9.42 -14.64 15.13
CA GLU A 265 8.17 -14.70 15.86
C GLU A 265 7.00 -15.13 14.96
N THR A 266 6.95 -14.59 13.74
CA THR A 266 5.87 -14.86 12.79
C THR A 266 5.94 -16.28 12.27
N ALA A 267 7.14 -16.84 12.06
CA ALA A 267 7.35 -18.23 11.67
C ALA A 267 6.66 -19.21 12.64
N ARG A 268 6.85 -19.03 13.95
CA ARG A 268 6.26 -19.92 14.97
C ARG A 268 4.74 -19.88 14.94
N LYS A 269 4.15 -18.69 14.80
CA LYS A 269 2.70 -18.49 14.75
C LYS A 269 2.10 -19.03 13.46
N GLY A 270 2.74 -18.74 12.34
CA GLY A 270 2.39 -19.29 11.03
C GLY A 270 2.34 -20.82 11.05
N MET A 271 3.38 -21.46 11.60
CA MET A 271 3.43 -22.92 11.73
C MET A 271 2.27 -23.47 12.55
N ALA A 272 1.90 -22.80 13.65
CA ALA A 272 0.76 -23.19 14.47
C ALA A 272 -0.56 -23.04 13.69
N ILE A 273 -0.73 -21.95 12.94
CA ILE A 273 -1.88 -21.71 12.07
C ILE A 273 -2.02 -22.81 11.03
N VAL A 274 -0.96 -23.09 10.27
CA VAL A 274 -1.00 -24.08 9.18
C VAL A 274 -1.36 -25.46 9.71
N LYS A 275 -0.77 -25.87 10.85
CA LYS A 275 -1.05 -27.17 11.48
C LYS A 275 -2.47 -27.27 12.06
N ALA A 276 -3.05 -26.16 12.47
CA ALA A 276 -4.39 -26.14 13.07
C ALA A 276 -5.52 -26.19 12.03
N HIS A 277 -5.24 -25.99 10.74
CA HIS A 277 -6.24 -25.91 9.67
C HIS A 277 -5.95 -26.90 8.52
N PRO A 278 -5.92 -28.23 8.80
CA PRO A 278 -5.66 -29.25 7.78
C PRO A 278 -6.72 -29.31 6.66
N GLU A 279 -7.90 -28.72 6.87
CA GLU A 279 -8.95 -28.54 5.86
C GLU A 279 -8.59 -27.48 4.80
N VAL A 280 -7.70 -26.55 5.13
CA VAL A 280 -7.18 -25.52 4.21
C VAL A 280 -5.80 -25.91 3.67
N PHE A 281 -4.95 -26.45 4.53
CA PHE A 281 -3.56 -26.79 4.20
C PHE A 281 -3.37 -28.30 4.09
N GLU A 282 -3.16 -28.77 2.87
CA GLU A 282 -3.11 -30.20 2.53
C GLU A 282 -1.68 -30.74 2.60
N SER A 283 -1.49 -31.98 3.06
CA SER A 283 -0.20 -32.66 2.97
C SER A 283 0.07 -33.14 1.53
N SER A 284 1.26 -32.87 0.99
CA SER A 284 1.70 -33.30 -0.35
C SER A 284 3.20 -33.55 -0.36
N ASP A 285 3.64 -34.75 -0.75
CA ASP A 285 5.06 -35.12 -0.87
C ASP A 285 5.93 -34.79 0.37
N GLY A 286 5.37 -35.02 1.56
CA GLY A 286 6.02 -34.72 2.84
C GLY A 286 6.02 -33.24 3.23
N ALA A 287 5.56 -32.35 2.37
CA ALA A 287 5.32 -30.93 2.64
C ALA A 287 3.85 -30.65 2.98
N VAL A 288 3.56 -29.44 3.45
CA VAL A 288 2.21 -28.92 3.63
C VAL A 288 1.99 -27.74 2.70
N VAL A 289 0.93 -27.77 1.90
CA VAL A 289 0.68 -26.86 0.79
C VAL A 289 -0.73 -26.28 0.83
N TYR A 290 -0.93 -25.12 0.20
CA TYR A 290 -2.26 -24.62 -0.15
C TYR A 290 -2.47 -24.78 -1.66
N LYS A 291 -3.53 -25.48 -2.06
CA LYS A 291 -3.88 -25.74 -3.47
C LYS A 291 -4.72 -24.60 -4.05
N GLY A 292 -4.03 -23.61 -4.61
CA GLY A 292 -4.64 -22.40 -5.17
C GLY A 292 -5.50 -22.62 -6.43
N GLU A 293 -5.41 -23.79 -7.07
CA GLU A 293 -6.04 -24.05 -8.38
C GLU A 293 -7.57 -23.92 -8.32
N LYS A 294 -8.17 -24.19 -7.16
CA LYS A 294 -9.62 -24.06 -6.91
C LYS A 294 -10.12 -22.61 -7.08
N VAL A 295 -9.22 -21.63 -6.97
CA VAL A 295 -9.51 -20.19 -7.13
C VAL A 295 -8.68 -19.56 -8.26
N GLY A 296 -8.12 -20.38 -9.17
CA GLY A 296 -7.34 -19.91 -10.31
C GLY A 296 -5.92 -19.44 -9.98
N LEU A 297 -5.37 -19.85 -8.84
CA LEU A 297 -4.01 -19.51 -8.38
C LEU A 297 -3.09 -20.74 -8.36
N HIS A 298 -1.80 -20.53 -8.18
CA HIS A 298 -0.81 -21.63 -8.06
C HIS A 298 -0.83 -22.30 -6.68
N THR A 299 -0.56 -23.61 -6.64
CA THR A 299 -0.18 -24.29 -5.38
C THR A 299 1.12 -23.69 -4.82
N ARG A 300 1.13 -23.40 -3.53
CA ARG A 300 2.35 -22.98 -2.81
C ARG A 300 2.59 -23.81 -1.55
N VAL A 301 3.86 -24.03 -1.26
CA VAL A 301 4.31 -24.72 -0.05
C VAL A 301 4.31 -23.74 1.12
N PHE A 302 3.73 -24.16 2.24
CA PHE A 302 3.73 -23.42 3.50
C PHE A 302 4.74 -24.05 4.48
N ILE A 303 4.76 -25.38 4.57
CA ILE A 303 5.76 -26.10 5.38
C ILE A 303 6.52 -27.04 4.45
N THR A 304 7.84 -26.91 4.42
CA THR A 304 8.72 -27.75 3.61
C THR A 304 8.73 -29.21 4.10
N SER A 305 9.24 -30.13 3.27
CA SER A 305 9.43 -31.53 3.66
C SER A 305 10.40 -31.74 4.84
N LYS A 306 11.23 -30.74 5.16
CA LYS A 306 12.09 -30.70 6.34
C LYS A 306 11.38 -30.15 7.59
N GLY A 307 10.09 -29.83 7.50
CA GLY A 307 9.31 -29.26 8.61
C GLY A 307 9.59 -27.78 8.89
N LEU A 308 10.31 -27.08 8.01
CA LEU A 308 10.62 -25.66 8.15
C LEU A 308 9.56 -24.77 7.49
N PRO A 309 9.26 -23.59 8.06
CA PRO A 309 8.31 -22.64 7.48
C PRO A 309 8.90 -21.96 6.22
N THR A 310 8.05 -21.75 5.22
CA THR A 310 8.33 -20.87 4.08
C THR A 310 7.92 -19.43 4.38
N TYR A 311 8.16 -18.51 3.44
CA TYR A 311 7.70 -17.12 3.55
C TYR A 311 6.18 -17.05 3.68
N GLU A 312 5.44 -17.86 2.92
CA GLU A 312 3.98 -17.93 2.96
C GLU A 312 3.46 -18.21 4.38
N THR A 313 4.10 -19.15 5.08
CA THR A 313 3.75 -19.45 6.48
C THR A 313 4.02 -18.27 7.41
N LYS A 314 5.15 -17.59 7.22
CA LYS A 314 5.51 -16.45 8.07
C LYS A 314 4.51 -15.30 7.91
N GLU A 315 4.00 -15.06 6.71
CA GLU A 315 2.94 -14.05 6.48
C GLU A 315 1.65 -14.34 7.24
N LEU A 316 1.23 -15.61 7.32
CA LEU A 316 0.05 -15.97 8.13
C LEU A 316 0.25 -15.58 9.60
N GLY A 317 1.46 -15.81 10.10
CA GLY A 317 1.84 -15.41 11.45
C GLY A 317 1.92 -13.90 11.62
N LEU A 318 2.41 -13.18 10.60
CA LEU A 318 2.48 -11.73 10.59
C LEU A 318 1.08 -11.11 10.63
N ALA A 319 0.16 -11.57 9.78
CA ALA A 319 -1.21 -11.08 9.74
C ALA A 319 -1.91 -11.25 11.10
N GLU A 320 -1.73 -12.41 11.74
CA GLU A 320 -2.27 -12.65 13.08
C GLU A 320 -1.63 -11.72 14.13
N LEU A 321 -0.32 -11.49 14.05
CA LEU A 321 0.40 -10.61 14.94
C LEU A 321 -0.05 -9.16 14.80
N LYS A 322 -0.12 -8.64 13.57
CA LYS A 322 -0.62 -7.29 13.29
C LYS A 322 -2.00 -7.09 13.91
N ALA A 323 -2.92 -8.02 13.64
CA ALA A 323 -4.29 -7.96 14.15
C ALA A 323 -4.37 -7.99 15.69
N LYS A 324 -3.43 -8.66 16.35
CA LYS A 324 -3.32 -8.69 17.82
C LYS A 324 -2.65 -7.44 18.40
N THR A 325 -1.70 -6.87 17.67
CA THR A 325 -0.94 -5.69 18.11
C THR A 325 -1.78 -4.43 18.09
N TRP A 326 -2.60 -4.24 17.06
CA TRP A 326 -3.45 -3.06 16.94
C TRP A 326 -4.69 -3.37 16.11
N SER A 327 -5.84 -2.87 16.55
CA SER A 327 -7.09 -2.99 15.79
C SER A 327 -7.12 -1.95 14.68
N PHE A 328 -7.09 -2.42 13.44
CA PHE A 328 -7.15 -1.60 12.23
C PHE A 328 -8.28 -2.02 11.30
N ASP A 329 -8.72 -1.07 10.46
CA ASP A 329 -9.69 -1.31 9.38
C ASP A 329 -9.00 -1.84 8.11
N GLU A 330 -7.75 -1.41 7.89
CA GLU A 330 -6.98 -1.66 6.67
C GLU A 330 -5.48 -1.82 7.02
N SER A 331 -4.83 -2.78 6.35
CA SER A 331 -3.38 -2.97 6.39
C SER A 331 -2.83 -2.80 4.99
N ILE A 332 -1.89 -1.88 4.83
CA ILE A 332 -1.19 -1.60 3.58
C ILE A 332 0.23 -2.17 3.68
N THR A 333 0.60 -3.07 2.79
CA THR A 333 1.98 -3.57 2.68
C THR A 333 2.64 -2.99 1.43
N VAL A 334 3.82 -2.37 1.60
CA VAL A 334 4.59 -1.74 0.53
C VAL A 334 5.73 -2.64 0.10
N THR A 335 5.51 -3.39 -0.98
CA THR A 335 6.46 -4.38 -1.49
C THR A 335 6.73 -4.22 -2.99
N ALA A 336 7.68 -5.00 -3.50
CA ALA A 336 8.01 -5.08 -4.90
C ALA A 336 6.94 -5.88 -5.68
N HIS A 337 6.65 -5.49 -6.93
CA HIS A 337 5.59 -6.11 -7.75
C HIS A 337 5.81 -7.59 -8.00
N GLU A 338 7.05 -8.05 -8.01
CA GLU A 338 7.42 -9.46 -8.15
C GLU A 338 6.79 -10.37 -7.08
N GLN A 339 6.26 -9.78 -5.99
CA GLN A 339 5.55 -10.50 -4.94
C GLN A 339 4.02 -10.55 -5.11
N ALA A 340 3.45 -10.00 -6.18
CA ALA A 340 2.00 -9.94 -6.37
C ALA A 340 1.34 -11.33 -6.37
N ASP A 341 1.83 -12.26 -7.19
CA ASP A 341 1.29 -13.63 -7.26
C ASP A 341 1.47 -14.40 -5.95
N TYR A 342 2.54 -14.07 -5.20
CA TYR A 342 2.78 -14.61 -3.87
C TYR A 342 1.70 -14.13 -2.90
N PHE A 343 1.44 -12.83 -2.83
CA PHE A 343 0.44 -12.28 -1.93
C PHE A 343 -0.98 -12.70 -2.30
N GLN A 344 -1.29 -12.89 -3.58
CA GLN A 344 -2.60 -13.42 -4.01
C GLN A 344 -2.87 -14.79 -3.38
N VAL A 345 -1.88 -15.69 -3.38
CA VAL A 345 -2.02 -17.03 -2.79
C VAL A 345 -2.10 -16.96 -1.27
N VAL A 346 -1.26 -16.15 -0.63
CA VAL A 346 -1.28 -15.97 0.83
C VAL A 346 -2.63 -15.43 1.29
N LEU A 347 -3.16 -14.39 0.64
CA LEU A 347 -4.49 -13.83 0.95
C LEU A 347 -5.60 -14.85 0.71
N ALA A 348 -5.53 -15.61 -0.38
CA ALA A 348 -6.51 -16.67 -0.63
C ALA A 348 -6.49 -17.75 0.47
N ALA A 349 -5.31 -18.17 0.92
CA ALA A 349 -5.16 -19.09 2.03
C ALA A 349 -5.67 -18.51 3.36
N MET A 350 -5.44 -17.21 3.61
CA MET A 350 -5.97 -16.50 4.78
C MET A 350 -7.50 -16.45 4.77
N TYR A 351 -8.11 -16.12 3.63
CA TYR A 351 -9.57 -16.06 3.50
C TYR A 351 -10.23 -17.43 3.58
N ALA A 352 -9.60 -18.47 3.02
CA ALA A 352 -10.09 -19.84 3.14
C ALA A 352 -10.16 -20.32 4.60
N ARG A 353 -9.29 -19.76 5.46
CA ARG A 353 -9.24 -20.06 6.90
C ARG A 353 -10.25 -19.24 7.70
N ASP A 354 -10.37 -17.95 7.40
CA ASP A 354 -11.13 -17.01 8.21
C ASP A 354 -11.71 -15.87 7.34
N ASP A 355 -13.03 -15.93 7.10
CA ASP A 355 -13.77 -14.94 6.32
C ASP A 355 -13.78 -13.54 6.98
N GLU A 356 -13.51 -13.41 8.29
CA GLU A 356 -13.40 -12.10 8.93
C GLU A 356 -12.12 -11.36 8.54
N ILE A 357 -11.08 -12.09 8.13
CA ILE A 357 -9.89 -11.46 7.53
C ILE A 357 -10.28 -10.77 6.24
N ARG A 358 -11.14 -11.36 5.41
CA ARG A 358 -11.60 -10.75 4.16
C ARG A 358 -12.36 -9.42 4.37
N ARG A 359 -12.96 -9.23 5.56
CA ARG A 359 -13.65 -7.98 5.92
C ARG A 359 -12.69 -6.86 6.32
N ARG A 360 -11.52 -7.21 6.87
CA ARG A 360 -10.39 -6.30 7.06
C ARG A 360 -9.72 -6.14 5.70
N LYS A 361 -9.72 -4.94 5.14
CA LYS A 361 -9.21 -4.75 3.78
C LYS A 361 -7.69 -4.82 3.82
N ASP A 362 -7.13 -6.02 3.71
CA ASP A 362 -5.68 -6.17 3.55
C ASP A 362 -5.33 -5.80 2.09
N VAL A 363 -4.69 -4.64 1.92
CA VAL A 363 -4.34 -4.07 0.62
C VAL A 363 -2.83 -4.16 0.43
N VAL A 364 -2.38 -4.93 -0.56
CA VAL A 364 -0.96 -4.96 -0.93
C VAL A 364 -0.72 -3.99 -2.07
N THR A 365 0.11 -2.99 -1.83
CA THR A 365 0.49 -1.99 -2.84
C THR A 365 1.83 -2.36 -3.47
N HIS A 366 1.88 -2.35 -4.81
CA HIS A 366 3.04 -2.79 -5.59
C HIS A 366 3.56 -1.65 -6.49
N ARG A 367 4.86 -1.67 -6.82
CA ARG A 367 5.45 -0.77 -7.84
C ARG A 367 5.86 -1.53 -9.10
N GLN A 368 5.48 -1.03 -10.28
CA GLN A 368 6.05 -1.43 -11.57
C GLN A 368 7.43 -0.78 -11.80
N ARG A 369 8.47 -1.57 -12.05
CA ARG A 369 9.75 -1.07 -12.56
C ARG A 369 9.62 -0.90 -14.07
N GLY A 370 9.26 0.31 -14.50
CA GLY A 370 9.34 0.75 -15.89
C GLY A 370 8.52 -0.07 -16.88
N ASP A 371 7.25 0.28 -17.07
CA ASP A 371 6.73 0.35 -18.43
C ASP A 371 5.66 1.43 -18.54
N ARG A 372 5.60 2.04 -19.73
CA ARG A 372 4.74 3.19 -20.02
C ARG A 372 3.27 2.77 -20.04
N GLY A 373 2.49 3.38 -19.15
CA GLY A 373 1.04 3.54 -19.32
C GLY A 373 0.20 2.46 -18.67
N ILE A 374 -0.33 2.76 -17.48
CA ILE A 374 -1.73 2.64 -17.06
C ILE A 374 -1.84 3.48 -15.77
N PRO A 375 -2.81 4.40 -15.65
CA PRO A 375 -3.03 5.13 -14.41
C PRO A 375 -3.79 4.23 -13.42
N HIS A 376 -3.25 4.07 -12.22
CA HIS A 376 -4.04 3.68 -11.05
C HIS A 376 -4.17 4.90 -10.13
N TRP A 377 -5.40 5.42 -10.12
CA TRP A 377 -5.97 6.53 -9.34
C TRP A 377 -5.52 7.94 -9.72
#